data_AF-A0A0E9MLR0-F1
#
_entry.id   AF-A0A0E9MLR0-F1
#
_cell.length_a   1.000
_cell.length_b   1.000
_cell.length_c   1.000
_cell.angle_alpha   90.00
_cell.angle_beta   90.00
_cell.angle_gamma   90.00
#
_symmetry.space_group_name_H-M   'P 1'
#
loop_
_entity.id
_entity.type
_entity.pdbx_description
1 polymer ?
#
loop_
_entity_poly.entity_id
_entity_poly.type
_entity_poly.pdbx_seq_one_letter_code
_entity_poly.pdbx_strand_id
1 'polypeptide(L)'
;MSTEDCDSGLLFVKPADTASGRVVITPGEQQPYKVVFQLGDQTLSEHPVPTMREGEALIRQHLAHIQFTTQDERPDPEAPKRKRPAKVQ
;
A
#
# COMPACT_ATOMS: atom_id res chain seq x y z
N MET A 1 29.25 10.00 25.22
CA MET A 1 28.35 10.87 24.45
C MET A 1 27.90 10.06 23.27
N SER A 2 26.74 9.41 23.39
CA SER A 2 26.23 8.51 22.37
C SER A 2 25.69 9.33 21.21
N THR A 3 26.23 9.09 20.02
CA THR A 3 25.68 9.53 18.75
C THR A 3 24.40 8.73 18.51
N GLU A 4 23.25 9.38 18.60
CA GLU A 4 22.00 8.83 18.12
C GLU A 4 21.99 8.99 16.60
N ASP A 5 22.44 7.93 15.92
CA ASP A 5 22.22 7.71 14.52
C ASP A 5 20.71 7.80 14.24
N CYS A 6 20.32 8.83 13.47
CA CYS A 6 19.05 8.87 12.78
C CYS A 6 19.00 7.71 11.78
N ASP A 7 18.59 6.53 12.25
CA ASP A 7 18.17 5.40 11.41
C ASP A 7 16.86 5.81 10.73
N SER A 8 17.01 6.62 9.68
CA SER A 8 16.01 6.72 8.62
C SER A 8 16.10 5.38 7.88
N GLY A 9 15.52 4.34 8.49
CA GLY A 9 15.30 3.05 7.89
C GLY A 9 14.38 3.25 6.69
N LEU A 10 14.97 3.65 5.56
CA LEU A 10 14.38 3.53 4.25
C LEU A 10 14.02 2.07 4.10
N LEU A 11 12.75 1.76 4.37
CA LEU A 11 12.16 0.46 4.13
C LEU A 11 12.43 0.15 2.66
N PHE A 12 13.43 -0.70 2.43
CA PHE A 12 13.68 -1.30 1.13
C PHE A 12 12.52 -2.23 0.84
N VAL A 13 11.38 -1.65 0.44
CA VAL A 13 10.25 -2.39 -0.09
C VAL A 13 10.76 -3.05 -1.37
N LYS A 14 10.90 -4.37 -1.35
CA LYS A 14 11.27 -5.08 -2.58
C LYS A 14 10.12 -4.87 -3.56
N PRO A 15 10.40 -4.76 -4.87
CA PRO A 15 9.36 -4.59 -5.89
C PRO A 15 8.30 -5.71 -5.95
N ALA A 16 8.48 -6.81 -5.20
CA ALA A 16 7.55 -7.93 -5.11
C ALA A 16 6.70 -7.93 -3.83
N ASP A 17 6.93 -7.00 -2.89
CA ASP A 17 6.16 -6.95 -1.64
C ASP A 17 4.72 -6.51 -1.95
N THR A 18 3.82 -7.48 -1.92
CA THR A 18 2.39 -7.24 -2.18
C THR A 18 1.71 -6.82 -0.89
N ALA A 19 1.07 -5.65 -0.89
CA ALA A 19 0.27 -5.20 0.24
C ALA A 19 -0.96 -6.11 0.41
N SER A 20 -1.19 -6.58 1.62
CA SER A 20 -2.32 -7.43 1.98
C SER A 20 -2.93 -7.02 3.32
N GLY A 21 -4.18 -7.41 3.55
CA GLY A 21 -4.88 -7.18 4.81
C GLY A 21 -5.68 -8.42 5.21
N ARG A 22 -5.69 -8.76 6.50
CA ARG A 22 -6.46 -9.89 7.05
C ARG A 22 -7.17 -9.52 8.34
N VAL A 23 -8.34 -10.11 8.56
CA VAL A 23 -9.08 -10.00 9.83
C VAL A 23 -8.67 -11.16 10.75
N VAL A 24 -8.31 -10.83 11.98
CA VAL A 24 -7.93 -11.77 13.03
C VAL A 24 -8.94 -11.66 14.16
N ILE A 25 -9.32 -12.79 14.77
CA ILE A 25 -10.19 -12.82 15.94
C ILE A 25 -9.33 -12.63 17.18
N THR A 26 -9.70 -11.68 18.04
CA THR A 26 -9.00 -11.31 19.28
C THR A 26 -9.91 -11.63 20.48
N PRO A 27 -9.97 -12.90 20.92
CA PRO A 27 -10.86 -13.28 22.00
C PRO A 27 -10.42 -12.63 23.32
N GLY A 28 -11.35 -12.01 24.03
CA GLY A 28 -11.10 -11.38 25.33
C GLY A 28 -10.68 -9.90 25.27
N GLU A 29 -10.51 -9.33 24.08
CA GLU A 29 -10.34 -7.89 23.92
C GLU A 29 -11.69 -7.15 23.85
N GLN A 30 -11.67 -5.83 24.10
CA GLN A 30 -12.85 -4.98 23.98
C GLN A 30 -13.47 -5.03 22.57
N GLN A 31 -12.61 -5.15 21.55
CA GLN A 31 -13.02 -5.38 20.18
C GLN A 31 -12.65 -6.82 19.77
N PRO A 32 -13.62 -7.66 19.40
CA PRO A 32 -13.39 -9.08 19.18
C PRO A 32 -12.66 -9.40 17.86
N TYR A 33 -12.41 -8.39 17.03
CA TYR A 33 -11.69 -8.53 15.78
C TYR A 33 -10.63 -7.44 15.64
N LYS A 34 -9.62 -7.72 14.81
CA LYS A 34 -8.57 -6.78 14.44
C LYS A 34 -8.16 -6.99 12.99
N VAL A 35 -8.01 -5.92 12.23
CA VAL A 35 -7.43 -5.95 10.89
C VAL A 35 -5.93 -5.79 11.02
N VAL A 36 -5.17 -6.64 10.32
CA VAL A 36 -3.70 -6.56 10.24
C VAL A 36 -3.32 -6.31 8.79
N PHE A 37 -2.64 -5.20 8.52
CA PHE A 37 -2.07 -4.89 7.21
C PHE A 37 -0.61 -5.33 7.15
N GLN A 38 -0.25 -5.96 6.04
CA GLN A 38 1.07 -6.53 5.83
C GLN A 38 1.61 -6.12 4.46
N LEU A 39 2.92 -5.95 4.37
CA LEU A 39 3.66 -5.72 3.14
C LEU A 39 4.76 -6.77 3.09
N GLY A 40 4.57 -7.78 2.23
CA GLY A 40 5.38 -9.00 2.30
C GLY A 40 5.23 -9.68 3.67
N ASP A 41 6.36 -9.94 4.34
CA ASP A 41 6.40 -10.57 5.67
C ASP A 41 6.29 -9.55 6.83
N GLN A 42 6.22 -8.25 6.54
CA GLN A 42 6.22 -7.21 7.55
C GLN A 42 4.79 -6.75 7.87
N THR A 43 4.44 -6.70 9.17
CA THR A 43 3.20 -6.04 9.62
C THR A 43 3.40 -4.53 9.61
N LEU A 44 2.53 -3.82 8.88
CA LEU A 44 2.53 -2.36 8.78
C LEU A 44 1.69 -1.71 9.88
N SER A 45 0.46 -2.20 10.07
CA SER A 45 -0.46 -1.63 11.04
C SER A 45 -1.53 -2.61 11.46
N GLU A 46 -2.11 -2.35 12.62
CA GLU A 46 -3.20 -3.14 13.19
C GLU A 46 -4.33 -2.21 13.63
N HIS A 47 -5.58 -2.59 13.31
CA HIS A 47 -6.77 -1.78 13.59
C HIS A 47 -7.84 -2.64 14.26
N PRO A 48 -8.15 -2.42 15.55
CA PRO A 48 -9.23 -3.14 16.20
C PRO A 48 -10.57 -2.74 15.55
N VAL A 49 -11.42 -3.73 15.29
CA VAL A 49 -12.74 -3.53 14.69
C VAL A 49 -13.81 -4.33 15.45
N PRO A 50 -15.03 -3.80 15.61
CA PRO A 50 -16.08 -4.45 16.38
C PRO A 50 -16.69 -5.64 15.63
N THR A 51 -16.62 -5.66 14.29
CA THR A 51 -17.20 -6.73 13.46
C THR A 51 -16.29 -7.16 12.32
N MET A 52 -16.45 -8.41 11.88
CA MET A 52 -15.74 -8.96 10.72
C MET A 52 -16.04 -8.14 9.43
N ARG A 53 -17.29 -7.70 9.25
CA ARG A 53 -17.70 -6.91 8.07
C ARG A 53 -16.99 -5.56 8.00
N GLU A 54 -16.83 -4.88 9.13
CA GLU A 54 -16.07 -3.63 9.20
C GLU A 54 -14.59 -3.87 8.87
N GLY A 55 -14.03 -4.98 9.36
CA GLY A 55 -12.66 -5.37 9.02
C GLY A 55 -12.46 -5.57 7.51
N GLU A 56 -13.35 -6.30 6.85
CA GLU A 56 -13.30 -6.48 5.40
C GLU A 56 -13.46 -5.17 4.62
N ALA A 57 -14.35 -4.28 5.07
CA ALA A 57 -14.54 -2.98 4.44
C ALA A 57 -13.28 -2.13 4.52
N LEU A 58 -12.63 -2.13 5.70
CA LEU A 58 -11.39 -1.41 5.95
C LEU A 58 -10.24 -1.95 5.08
N ILE A 59 -10.15 -3.27 4.89
CA ILE A 59 -9.19 -3.90 3.98
C ILE A 59 -9.43 -3.45 2.54
N ARG A 60 -10.67 -3.52 2.04
CA ARG A 60 -11.02 -3.10 0.67
C ARG A 60 -10.68 -1.64 0.42
N GLN A 61 -11.00 -0.76 1.36
CA GLN A 61 -10.71 0.67 1.24
C GLN A 61 -9.19 0.92 1.21
N HIS A 62 -8.42 0.28 2.09
CA HIS A 62 -6.98 0.47 2.16
C HIS A 62 -6.27 -0.04 0.90
N LEU A 63 -6.62 -1.24 0.43
CA LEU A 63 -6.06 -1.81 -0.79
C LEU A 63 -6.46 -1.01 -2.04
N ALA A 64 -7.68 -0.49 -2.10
CA ALA A 64 -8.09 0.40 -3.18
C ALA A 64 -7.21 1.66 -3.24
N HIS A 65 -6.94 2.30 -2.10
CA HIS A 65 -6.05 3.47 -2.07
C HIS A 65 -4.64 3.15 -2.59
N ILE A 66 -4.08 1.99 -2.24
CA ILE A 66 -2.75 1.56 -2.71
C ILE A 66 -2.75 1.31 -4.22
N GLN A 67 -3.78 0.65 -4.75
CA GLN A 67 -3.90 0.42 -6.20
C GLN A 67 -4.02 1.74 -6.98
N PHE A 68 -4.74 2.72 -6.43
CA PHE A 68 -4.88 4.03 -7.05
C PHE A 68 -3.57 4.84 -6.99
N THR A 69 -2.82 4.83 -5.88
CA THR A 69 -1.55 5.56 -5.80
C THR A 69 -0.44 4.94 -6.64
N THR A 70 -0.50 3.63 -6.90
CA THR A 70 0.46 2.95 -7.79
C THR A 70 0.15 3.18 -9.28
N GLN A 71 -1.05 3.68 -9.63
CA GLN A 71 -1.40 4.08 -11.00
C GLN A 71 -1.10 5.55 -11.30
N ASP A 72 -0.73 6.36 -10.30
CA ASP A 72 -0.37 7.78 -10.47
C ASP A 72 1.15 7.98 -10.69
N GLU A 73 1.87 6.94 -11.13
CA GLU A 73 3.07 7.18 -11.93
C GLU A 73 2.59 7.68 -13.30
N ARG A 74 2.44 9.01 -13.39
CA ARG A 74 2.07 9.73 -14.62
C ARG A 74 2.78 9.09 -15.83
N PRO A 75 2.10 8.83 -16.96
CA PRO A 75 2.83 8.72 -18.20
C PRO A 75 3.58 10.05 -18.37
N ASP A 76 4.90 9.98 -18.31
CA ASP A 76 5.80 11.09 -18.57
C ASP A 76 5.33 11.80 -19.85
N PRO A 77 4.94 13.08 -19.80
CA PRO A 77 4.47 13.79 -20.98
C PRO A 77 5.59 14.08 -22.00
N GLU A 78 6.84 13.65 -21.77
CA GLU A 78 7.96 13.86 -22.67
C GLU A 78 8.20 12.72 -23.68
N ALA A 79 7.15 12.02 -24.11
CA ALA A 79 7.22 11.23 -25.34
C ALA A 79 7.37 12.21 -26.53
N PRO A 80 8.51 12.20 -27.28
CA PRO A 80 8.71 13.12 -28.38
C PRO A 80 7.66 12.84 -29.45
N LYS A 81 6.89 13.86 -29.82
CA LYS A 81 5.94 13.80 -30.94
C LYS A 81 6.69 13.30 -32.18
N ARG A 82 6.51 12.02 -32.53
CA ARG A 82 6.98 11.46 -33.80
C ARG A 82 6.34 12.29 -34.91
N LYS A 83 7.14 13.18 -35.52
CA LYS A 83 6.77 13.89 -36.74
C LYS A 83 6.39 12.84 -37.77
N ARG A 84 5.11 12.79 -38.17
CA ARG A 84 4.69 12.03 -39.34
C ARG A 84 5.39 12.68 -40.55
N PRO A 85 6.17 11.97 -41.36
CA PRO A 85 6.62 12.54 -42.61
C PRO A 85 5.40 12.85 -43.48
N ALA A 86 5.35 14.06 -44.00
CA ALA A 86 4.36 14.52 -44.96
C ALA A 86 4.31 13.56 -46.15
N LYS A 87 3.12 13.09 -46.52
CA LYS A 87 2.92 12.38 -47.78
C LYS A 87 2.73 13.43 -48.86
N VAL A 88 3.79 13.67 -49.63
CA VAL A 88 3.74 14.40 -50.89
C VAL A 88 3.07 13.49 -51.91
N GLN A 89 1.88 13.86 -52.38
CA GLN A 89 1.35 13.54 -53.71
C GLN A 89 0.46 14.70 -54.17
#